data_AF-A0A2X2C7H2-F1
#
_entry.id   AF-A0A2X2C7H2-F1
#
_cell.length_a   1.000
_cell.length_b   1.000
_cell.length_c   1.000
_cell.angle_alpha   90.00
_cell.angle_beta   90.00
_cell.angle_gamma   90.00
#
_symmetry.space_group_name_H-M   'P 1'
#
loop_
_entity.id
_entity.type
_entity.pdbx_description
1 polymer ?
#
loop_
_entity_poly.entity_id
_entity_poly.type
_entity_poly.pdbx_seq_one_letter_code
_entity_poly.pdbx_strand_id
1 'polypeptide(L)' 'MLDQEMIRTFIQVADCQSFTKAAEMLHKTSAAISYRIKTLERILVHSCLIVRQEPSH' A
#
# COMPACT_ATOMS: atom_id res chain seq x y z
N MET A 1 5.44 5.76 14.18
CA MET A 1 4.52 6.89 13.99
C MET A 1 3.96 6.83 12.58
N LEU A 2 2.72 7.28 12.41
CA LEU A 2 2.08 7.36 11.10
C LEU A 2 2.67 8.57 10.37
N ASP A 3 3.24 8.34 9.19
CA ASP A 3 4.00 9.36 8.44
C ASP A 3 3.30 9.69 7.10
N GLN A 4 3.44 10.93 6.64
CA GLN A 4 2.82 11.40 5.40
C GLN A 4 3.27 10.58 4.18
N GLU A 5 4.49 10.09 4.17
CA GLU A 5 5.02 9.24 3.12
C GLU A 5 4.32 7.88 3.06
N MET A 6 3.88 7.37 4.22
CA MET A 6 3.14 6.11 4.36
C MET A 6 1.71 6.25 3.84
N ILE A 7 1.05 7.37 4.15
CA ILE A 7 -0.28 7.72 3.62
C ILE A 7 -0.22 7.89 2.10
N ARG A 8 0.75 8.65 1.57
CA ARG A 8 0.94 8.82 0.12
C ARG A 8 1.13 7.49 -0.60
N THR A 9 1.89 6.59 0.02
CA THR A 9 2.12 5.25 -0.50
C THR A 9 0.83 4.44 -0.55
N PHE A 10 0.01 4.51 0.49
CA PHE A 10 -1.29 3.86 0.51
C PHE A 10 -2.24 4.40 -0.56
N ILE A 11 -2.38 5.73 -0.67
CA ILE A 11 -3.22 6.37 -1.69
C ILE A 11 -2.77 5.95 -3.09
N GLN A 12 -1.47 5.95 -3.36
CA GLN A 12 -0.95 5.55 -4.68
C GLN A 12 -1.23 4.08 -5.01
N VAL A 13 -1.11 3.19 -4.03
CA VAL A 13 -1.45 1.76 -4.20
C VAL A 13 -2.94 1.58 -4.45
N ALA A 14 -3.79 2.31 -3.73
CA ALA A 14 -5.25 2.27 -3.89
C ALA A 14 -5.69 2.81 -5.27
N ASP A 15 -5.06 3.88 -5.74
CA ASP A 15 -5.30 4.49 -7.05
C ASP A 15 -4.88 3.57 -8.21
N CYS A 16 -3.67 3.01 -8.14
CA CYS A 16 -3.14 2.12 -9.19
C CYS A 16 -3.67 0.68 -9.10
N GLN A 17 -4.32 0.31 -7.99
CA GLN A 17 -4.70 -1.05 -7.61
C GLN A 17 -3.57 -2.09 -7.79
N SER A 18 -2.31 -1.63 -7.74
CA SER A 18 -1.14 -2.44 -8.06
C SER A 18 0.08 -1.94 -7.29
N PHE A 19 0.68 -2.86 -6.52
CA PHE A 19 1.88 -2.60 -5.75
C PHE A 19 3.10 -2.32 -6.64
N THR A 20 3.19 -2.99 -7.80
CA THR A 20 4.31 -2.79 -8.73
C THR A 20 4.24 -1.42 -9.39
N LYS A 21 3.07 -1.03 -9.93
CA LYS A 21 2.89 0.29 -10.54
C LYS A 21 3.11 1.42 -9.54
N ALA A 22 2.57 1.28 -8.32
CA ALA A 22 2.79 2.28 -7.27
C ALA A 22 4.26 2.39 -6.85
N ALA A 23 5.01 1.29 -6.88
CA ALA A 23 6.44 1.27 -6.60
C ALA A 23 7.23 2.05 -7.68
N GLU A 24 6.91 1.84 -8.95
CA GLU A 24 7.51 2.59 -10.07
C GLU A 24 7.24 4.09 -9.95
N MET A 25 5.97 4.47 -9.72
CA MET A 25 5.56 5.88 -9.57
C MET A 25 6.23 6.58 -8.38
N LEU A 26 6.51 5.85 -7.31
CA LEU A 26 7.16 6.37 -6.10
C LEU A 26 8.68 6.19 -6.10
N HIS A 27 9.26 5.66 -7.19
CA HIS A 27 10.69 5.35 -7.31
C HIS A 27 11.19 4.46 -6.15
N LYS A 28 10.37 3.50 -5.73
CA LYS A 28 10.64 2.55 -4.64
C LYS A 28 10.52 1.12 -5.14
N THR A 29 11.00 0.18 -4.34
CA THR A 29 10.81 -1.25 -4.62
C THR A 29 9.44 -1.71 -4.13
N SER A 30 8.83 -2.68 -4.83
CA SER A 30 7.56 -3.30 -4.43
C SER A 30 7.62 -3.91 -3.01
N ALA A 31 8.80 -4.38 -2.59
CA ALA A 31 9.07 -4.84 -1.23
C ALA A 31 8.97 -3.70 -0.20
N ALA A 32 9.54 -2.52 -0.50
CA ALA A 32 9.47 -1.37 0.39
C ALA A 32 8.02 -0.84 0.53
N ILE A 33 7.26 -0.84 -0.56
CA ILE A 33 5.83 -0.52 -0.54
C ILE A 33 5.06 -1.53 0.32
N SER A 34 5.27 -2.83 0.11
CA SER A 34 4.62 -3.89 0.89
C SER A 34 4.93 -3.80 2.39
N TYR A 35 6.18 -3.52 2.75
CA TYR A 35 6.58 -3.31 4.14
C TYR A 35 5.84 -2.11 4.74
N ARG A 36 5.79 -0.99 4.03
CA ARG A 36 5.17 0.25 4.53
C ARG A 36 3.66 0.12 4.68
N ILE A 37 2.99 -0.59 3.79
CA ILE A 37 1.56 -0.91 3.91
C ILE A 37 1.31 -1.83 5.12
N LYS A 38 2.12 -2.88 5.32
CA LYS A 38 2.03 -3.72 6.53
C LYS A 38 2.27 -2.94 7.82
N THR A 39 3.22 -2.00 7.81
CA THR A 39 3.46 -1.12 8.95
C THR A 39 2.26 -0.21 9.19
N LEU A 40 1.65 0.34 8.15
CA LEU A 40 0.44 1.16 8.23
C LEU A 40 -0.73 0.37 8.85
N GLU A 41 -0.95 -0.86 8.39
CA GLU A 41 -1.98 -1.76 8.95
C GLU A 41 -1.73 -2.05 10.43
N ARG A 42 -0.47 -2.28 10.83
CA ARG A 42 -0.11 -2.49 12.24
C ARG A 42 -0.36 -1.25 13.09
N ILE A 43 -0.12 -0.05 12.56
CA ILE A 43 -0.36 1.22 13.27
C ILE A 43 -1.85 1.48 13.45
N LEU A 44 -2.68 1.09 12.48
CA LEU A 44 -4.14 1.29 12.53
C LEU A 44 -4.88 0.18 13.31
N VAL A 45 -4.14 -0.80 13.85
CA VAL A 45 -4.49 -1.88 14.81
C VAL A 45 -5.67 -2.80 14.42
N HIS A 46 -6.58 -2.44 13.50
CA HIS A 46 -7.80 -3.22 13.21
C HIS A 46 -8.30 -3.11 11.76
N SER A 47 -7.48 -2.65 10.80
CA SER A 47 -7.94 -2.43 9.42
C SER A 47 -7.21 -3.35 8.44
N CYS A 48 -7.89 -4.36 7.91
CA CYS A 48 -7.46 -5.08 6.71
C CYS A 48 -7.69 -4.13 5.52
N LEU A 49 -6.68 -3.32 5.20
CA LEU A 49 -6.83 -2.19 4.26
C LEU A 49 -6.74 -2.64 2.80
N ILE A 50 -6.09 -3.77 2.55
CA ILE A 50 -5.94 -4.33 1.21
C ILE A 50 -6.66 -5.67 1.15
N VAL A 51 -7.83 -5.69 0.54
CA VAL A 51 -8.47 -6.91 0.07
C VAL A 51 -7.98 -7.21 -1.35
N ARG A 52 -7.44 -8.40 -1.57
CA ARG A 52 -7.14 -8.86 -2.94
C ARG A 52 -8.48 -9.04 -3.64
N GLN A 53 -8.78 -8.20 -4.63
CA GLN A 53 -9.92 -8.46 -5.51
C GLN A 53 -9.61 -9.72 -6.30
N GLU A 54 -10.29 -10.81 -5.99
CA GLU A 54 -10.38 -11.96 -6.88
C GLU A 54 -11.06 -11.47 -8.17
N PRO A 55 -10.48 -11.76 -9.36
CA PRO A 55 -11.08 -11.32 -10.61
C PRO A 55 -12.48 -11.90 -10.71
N SER A 56 -13.48 -11.02 -10.65
CA SER A 56 -14.88 -11.36 -10.86
C SER A 56 -15.03 -11.79 -12.32
N HIS A 57 -15.35 -13.06 -12.52
CA HIS A 57 -15.47 -13.72 -13.82
C HIS A 57 -16.69 -13.27 -14.61
#